data_AF-A0A7R8ZB76-F1
#
_entry.id   AF-A0A7R8ZB76-F1
#
_cell.length_a   1.000
_cell.length_b   1.000
_cell.length_c   1.000
_cell.angle_alpha   90.00
_cell.angle_beta   90.00
_cell.angle_gamma   90.00
#
_symmetry.space_group_name_H-M   'P 1'
#
loop_
_entity.id
_entity.type
_entity.pdbx_description
1 polymer ?
#
loop_
_entity_poly.entity_id
_entity_poly.type
_entity_poly.pdbx_seq_one_letter_code
_entity_poly.pdbx_strand_id
1 'polypeptide(L)'
;MIGLVGKKVGMTRIFTEDGVSIPVTVIEIEANRVTQVKDLDNDGYRAVQVTTGSKKANRVTKPEAGHFAKAGVEAGRGLWEFRLAEGEEFTAGQNISVEIFADVKKVDVTGTSKGKGFAGTVKRWNFRTQDATHGNSLSHRVPGSIGQNQTPGKVFKGKKMAGQLGNERVTVQSLDVVRVDAERNLLLVKGAVPGATVKDAQSALTVSETTFGRDFNEALVHQVVVAYAAGARQGTRAQKTRAEVTGSGKKPWRQKGTGRARSGSVKSPIWRSGGVTFAAKPQDHSQKVNKKMYRGALKSILSELVRQDRLIVVETFSVEAPKTKLLAQKLKDMALEDVLIVTGEVDENLFLAARNLYKVDVRDVAGIDPVSLIAFDKVVMTADAVKQVEEMLA
;
A
#
# COMPACT_ATOMS: atom_id res chain seq x y z
N MET A 1 -17.60 -30.59 -19.12
CA MET A 1 -17.65 -29.70 -17.93
C MET A 1 -17.32 -28.32 -18.43
N ILE A 2 -18.31 -27.45 -18.49
CA ILE A 2 -18.12 -26.09 -18.99
C ILE A 2 -17.61 -25.22 -17.84
N GLY A 3 -16.48 -24.55 -18.05
CA GLY A 3 -15.88 -23.64 -17.08
C GLY A 3 -15.66 -22.26 -17.69
N LEU A 4 -15.79 -21.22 -16.86
CA LEU A 4 -15.46 -19.85 -17.22
C LEU A 4 -14.31 -19.35 -16.34
N VAL A 5 -13.51 -18.46 -16.90
CA VAL A 5 -12.46 -17.75 -16.14
C VAL A 5 -13.02 -16.40 -15.75
N GLY A 6 -12.92 -16.08 -14.45
CA GLY A 6 -13.41 -14.82 -13.89
C GLY A 6 -12.46 -14.21 -12.88
N LYS A 7 -12.67 -12.94 -12.60
CA LYS A 7 -11.91 -12.12 -11.68
C LYS A 7 -12.73 -11.88 -10.41
N LYS A 8 -12.10 -12.10 -9.25
CA LYS A 8 -12.71 -11.79 -7.95
C LYS A 8 -12.67 -10.28 -7.69
N VAL A 9 -13.82 -9.63 -7.77
CA VAL A 9 -13.97 -8.18 -7.55
C VAL A 9 -14.10 -7.85 -6.07
N GLY A 10 -14.75 -8.70 -5.28
CA GLY A 10 -14.98 -8.43 -3.85
C GLY A 10 -15.98 -9.36 -3.20
N MET A 11 -16.29 -9.09 -1.94
CA MET A 11 -17.38 -9.74 -1.21
C MET A 11 -18.43 -8.70 -0.84
N THR A 12 -19.69 -9.04 -1.03
CA THR A 12 -20.85 -8.22 -0.67
C THR A 12 -21.90 -9.08 0.01
N ARG A 13 -23.04 -8.49 0.39
CA ARG A 13 -24.18 -9.20 0.97
C ARG A 13 -25.41 -8.90 0.14
N ILE A 14 -26.17 -9.93 -0.21
CA ILE A 14 -27.50 -9.79 -0.83
C ILE A 14 -28.54 -10.05 0.26
N PHE A 15 -29.60 -9.24 0.25
CA PHE A 15 -30.79 -9.47 1.07
C PHE A 15 -31.85 -10.13 0.18
N THR A 16 -32.33 -11.30 0.60
CA THR A 16 -33.48 -11.93 -0.07
C THR A 16 -34.77 -11.21 0.32
N GLU A 17 -35.84 -11.42 -0.44
CA GLU A 17 -37.16 -10.85 -0.17
C GLU A 17 -37.71 -11.27 1.22
N ASP A 18 -37.27 -12.44 1.72
CA ASP A 18 -37.56 -12.95 3.06
C ASP A 18 -36.75 -12.26 4.19
N GLY A 19 -35.94 -11.25 3.87
CA GLY A 19 -35.10 -10.51 4.82
C GLY A 19 -33.83 -11.24 5.27
N VAL A 20 -33.48 -12.37 4.64
CA VAL A 20 -32.27 -13.15 4.98
C VAL A 20 -31.04 -12.52 4.32
N SER A 21 -29.99 -12.29 5.11
CA SER A 21 -28.71 -11.75 4.61
C SER A 21 -27.76 -12.89 4.20
N ILE A 22 -27.47 -12.99 2.90
CA ILE A 22 -26.55 -14.00 2.35
C ILE A 22 -25.22 -13.33 1.96
N PRO A 23 -24.07 -13.73 2.55
CA PRO A 23 -22.77 -13.25 2.12
C PRO A 23 -22.36 -13.91 0.79
N VAL A 24 -22.05 -13.09 -0.20
CA VAL A 24 -21.72 -13.52 -1.56
C VAL A 24 -20.38 -12.93 -2.00
N THR A 25 -19.61 -13.72 -2.75
CA THR A 25 -18.45 -13.23 -3.50
C THR A 25 -18.90 -12.83 -4.90
N VAL A 26 -18.48 -11.65 -5.34
CA VAL A 26 -18.72 -11.12 -6.68
C VAL A 26 -17.57 -11.52 -7.59
N ILE A 27 -17.87 -12.28 -8.65
CA ILE A 27 -16.94 -12.66 -9.70
C ILE A 27 -17.36 -11.94 -10.98
N GLU A 28 -16.48 -11.12 -11.51
CA GLU A 28 -16.61 -10.50 -12.83
C GLU A 28 -16.07 -11.47 -13.87
N ILE A 29 -16.87 -11.78 -14.88
CA ILE A 29 -16.50 -12.70 -15.95
C ILE A 29 -16.38 -11.88 -17.22
N GLU A 30 -15.16 -11.54 -17.59
CA GLU A 30 -14.90 -10.91 -18.89
C GLU A 30 -15.16 -11.91 -20.04
N ALA A 31 -15.15 -11.42 -21.28
CA ALA A 31 -15.37 -12.23 -22.48
C ALA A 31 -14.37 -13.40 -22.57
N ASN A 32 -14.89 -14.61 -22.34
CA ASN A 32 -14.16 -15.87 -22.41
C ASN A 32 -14.17 -16.36 -23.86
N ARG A 33 -13.04 -16.22 -24.54
CA ARG A 33 -12.88 -16.55 -25.95
C ARG A 33 -12.20 -17.89 -26.12
N VAL A 34 -12.75 -18.75 -26.96
CA VAL A 34 -12.16 -20.06 -27.27
C VAL A 34 -10.96 -19.88 -28.20
N THR A 35 -9.77 -20.27 -27.76
CA THR A 35 -8.54 -20.20 -28.55
C THR A 35 -8.30 -21.49 -29.34
N GLN A 36 -8.58 -22.64 -28.75
CA GLN A 36 -8.35 -23.94 -29.38
C GLN A 36 -9.30 -24.98 -28.80
N VAL A 37 -9.76 -25.89 -29.65
CA VAL A 37 -10.44 -27.12 -29.24
C VAL A 37 -9.45 -28.26 -29.43
N LYS A 38 -9.26 -29.06 -28.37
CA LYS A 38 -8.38 -30.23 -28.36
C LYS A 38 -9.21 -31.49 -28.49
N ASP A 39 -8.74 -32.37 -29.37
CA ASP A 39 -9.38 -33.62 -29.72
C ASP A 39 -8.55 -34.83 -29.27
N LEU A 40 -9.21 -35.99 -29.14
CA LEU A 40 -8.59 -37.24 -28.71
C LEU A 40 -7.46 -37.69 -29.66
N ASP A 41 -7.64 -37.50 -30.97
CA ASP A 41 -6.71 -38.01 -31.98
C ASP A 41 -5.38 -37.25 -32.03
N ASN A 42 -5.39 -35.94 -31.74
CA ASN A 42 -4.20 -35.09 -31.82
C ASN A 42 -3.53 -34.87 -30.46
N ASP A 43 -4.33 -34.64 -29.41
CA ASP A 43 -3.83 -34.19 -28.09
C ASP A 43 -3.91 -35.28 -27.01
N GLY A 44 -4.55 -36.42 -27.32
CA GLY A 44 -4.76 -37.53 -26.37
C GLY A 44 -5.84 -37.26 -25.32
N TYR A 45 -6.54 -36.11 -25.40
CA TYR A 45 -7.67 -35.79 -24.54
C TYR A 45 -8.57 -34.69 -25.13
N ARG A 46 -9.85 -34.71 -24.75
CA ARG A 46 -10.83 -33.69 -25.15
C ARG A 46 -10.87 -32.51 -24.17
N ALA A 47 -10.58 -31.30 -24.65
CA ALA A 47 -10.64 -30.08 -23.83
C ALA A 47 -10.86 -28.82 -24.69
N VAL A 48 -11.40 -27.77 -24.07
CA VAL A 48 -11.46 -26.42 -24.66
C VAL A 48 -10.46 -25.53 -23.97
N GLN A 49 -9.66 -24.84 -24.76
CA GLN A 49 -8.77 -23.79 -24.29
C GLN A 49 -9.45 -22.43 -24.44
N VAL A 50 -9.46 -21.66 -23.36
CA VAL A 50 -10.14 -20.38 -23.24
C VAL A 50 -9.14 -19.31 -22.79
N THR A 51 -9.30 -18.10 -23.31
CA THR A 51 -8.59 -16.90 -22.88
C THR A 51 -9.55 -15.81 -22.40
N THR A 52 -9.10 -14.96 -21.47
CA THR A 52 -9.87 -13.83 -20.95
C THR A 52 -9.03 -12.56 -20.85
N GLY A 53 -9.71 -11.40 -20.90
CA GLY A 53 -9.13 -10.06 -20.83
C GLY A 53 -8.27 -9.69 -22.04
N SER A 54 -7.62 -8.53 -21.98
CA SER A 54 -6.69 -8.08 -23.03
C SER A 54 -5.28 -7.92 -22.49
N LYS A 55 -4.30 -8.21 -23.34
CA LYS A 55 -2.86 -8.03 -23.09
C LYS A 55 -2.26 -7.21 -24.22
N LYS A 56 -1.56 -6.12 -23.88
CA LYS A 56 -0.89 -5.25 -24.87
C LYS A 56 0.07 -6.07 -25.74
N ALA A 57 0.09 -5.80 -27.05
CA ALA A 57 0.88 -6.54 -28.04
C ALA A 57 2.36 -6.69 -27.65
N ASN A 58 2.99 -5.65 -27.11
CA ASN A 58 4.40 -5.67 -26.70
C ASN A 58 4.71 -6.61 -25.52
N ARG A 59 3.69 -7.10 -24.80
CA ARG A 59 3.82 -8.05 -23.68
C ARG A 59 3.45 -9.49 -24.05
N VAL A 60 3.07 -9.73 -25.31
CA VAL A 60 2.72 -11.06 -25.82
C VAL A 60 3.93 -11.61 -26.55
N THR A 61 4.31 -12.86 -26.27
CA THR A 61 5.42 -13.50 -26.97
C THR A 61 5.02 -13.84 -28.40
N LYS A 62 5.97 -13.88 -29.35
CA LYS A 62 5.66 -14.18 -30.77
C LYS A 62 4.86 -15.49 -30.96
N PRO A 63 5.15 -16.60 -30.25
CA PRO A 63 4.36 -17.83 -30.35
C PRO A 63 2.92 -17.66 -29.87
N GLU A 64 2.70 -16.99 -28.73
CA GLU A 64 1.36 -16.71 -28.21
C GLU A 64 0.55 -15.83 -29.18
N ALA A 65 1.19 -14.81 -29.78
CA ALA A 65 0.55 -13.93 -30.75
C ALA A 65 0.09 -14.71 -32.00
N GLY A 66 0.92 -15.63 -32.50
CA GLY A 66 0.55 -16.51 -33.61
C GLY A 66 -0.60 -17.46 -33.26
N HIS A 67 -0.62 -17.97 -32.02
CA HIS A 67 -1.68 -18.83 -31.52
C HIS A 67 -3.03 -18.11 -31.47
N PHE A 68 -3.07 -16.90 -30.91
CA PHE A 68 -4.29 -16.08 -30.87
C PHE A 68 -4.75 -15.65 -32.27
N ALA A 69 -3.81 -15.31 -33.17
CA ALA A 69 -4.12 -14.96 -34.55
C ALA A 69 -4.74 -16.11 -35.34
N LYS A 70 -4.27 -17.35 -35.14
CA LYS A 70 -4.85 -18.55 -35.76
C LYS A 70 -6.31 -18.77 -35.37
N ALA A 71 -6.67 -18.42 -34.14
CA ALA A 71 -8.02 -18.54 -33.61
C ALA A 71 -8.91 -17.31 -33.91
N GLY A 72 -8.33 -16.23 -34.46
CA GLY A 72 -9.07 -14.98 -34.72
C GLY A 72 -9.47 -14.21 -33.46
N VAL A 73 -8.78 -14.42 -32.33
CA VAL A 73 -9.12 -13.81 -31.04
C VAL A 73 -8.05 -12.83 -30.58
N GLU A 74 -8.45 -11.81 -29.83
CA GLU A 74 -7.50 -10.87 -29.21
C GLU A 74 -6.69 -11.58 -28.10
N ALA A 75 -5.43 -11.16 -27.93
CA ALA A 75 -4.52 -11.73 -26.96
C ALA A 75 -4.97 -11.46 -25.52
N GLY A 76 -5.26 -12.53 -24.78
CA GLY A 76 -5.68 -12.43 -23.37
C GLY A 76 -4.56 -12.63 -22.35
N ARG A 77 -4.94 -12.59 -21.07
CA ARG A 77 -4.00 -12.61 -19.93
C ARG A 77 -3.36 -13.98 -19.68
N GLY A 78 -4.00 -15.05 -20.13
CA GLY A 78 -3.54 -16.42 -19.94
C GLY A 78 -4.36 -17.41 -20.76
N LEU A 79 -3.96 -18.67 -20.73
CA LEU A 79 -4.64 -19.78 -21.38
C LEU A 79 -5.07 -20.77 -20.29
N TRP A 80 -6.35 -21.10 -20.27
CA TRP A 80 -6.92 -22.08 -19.35
C TRP A 80 -7.59 -23.19 -20.14
N GLU A 81 -7.47 -24.42 -19.66
CA GLU A 81 -8.06 -25.59 -20.30
C GLU A 81 -9.16 -26.18 -19.42
N PHE A 82 -10.31 -26.45 -20.03
CA PHE A 82 -11.45 -27.10 -19.40
C PHE A 82 -11.76 -28.42 -20.11
N ARG A 83 -11.96 -29.49 -19.33
CA ARG A 83 -12.23 -30.83 -19.86
C ARG A 83 -13.69 -30.93 -20.31
N LEU A 84 -13.91 -31.32 -21.56
CA LEU A 84 -15.26 -31.52 -22.11
C LEU A 84 -15.80 -32.90 -21.74
N ALA A 85 -17.11 -32.96 -21.49
CA ALA A 85 -17.81 -34.24 -21.44
C ALA A 85 -18.25 -34.66 -22.86
N GLU A 86 -18.66 -35.91 -23.05
CA GLU A 86 -19.18 -36.38 -24.34
C GLU A 86 -20.43 -35.57 -24.75
N GLY A 87 -20.39 -34.97 -25.95
CA GLY A 87 -21.53 -34.24 -26.55
C GLY A 87 -21.44 -32.70 -26.58
N GLU A 88 -20.40 -32.09 -25.98
CA GLU A 88 -20.22 -30.63 -26.00
C GLU A 88 -19.31 -30.19 -27.17
N GLU A 89 -19.85 -29.51 -28.18
CA GLU A 89 -19.08 -28.95 -29.31
C GLU A 89 -18.93 -27.43 -29.18
N PHE A 90 -17.68 -26.97 -29.30
CA PHE A 90 -17.33 -25.54 -29.31
C PHE A 90 -16.53 -25.25 -30.57
N THR A 91 -16.59 -24.03 -31.07
CA THR A 91 -15.76 -23.59 -32.21
C THR A 91 -14.70 -22.60 -31.76
N ALA A 92 -13.53 -22.62 -32.42
CA ALA A 92 -12.49 -21.63 -32.18
C ALA A 92 -13.00 -20.22 -32.54
N GLY A 93 -12.75 -19.24 -31.67
CA GLY A 93 -13.25 -17.87 -31.82
C GLY A 93 -14.61 -17.60 -31.16
N GLN A 94 -15.32 -18.62 -30.68
CA GLN A 94 -16.59 -18.45 -29.97
C GLN A 94 -16.38 -17.71 -28.64
N ASN A 95 -17.28 -16.77 -28.33
CA ASN A 95 -17.34 -16.11 -27.03
C ASN A 95 -18.36 -16.83 -26.13
N ILE A 96 -17.96 -17.14 -24.90
CA ILE A 96 -18.77 -17.83 -23.91
C ILE A 96 -19.22 -16.82 -22.85
N SER A 97 -20.54 -16.60 -22.75
CA SER A 97 -21.15 -15.66 -21.80
C SER A 97 -21.46 -16.30 -20.44
N VAL A 98 -21.79 -15.47 -19.44
CA VAL A 98 -22.14 -15.91 -18.08
C VAL A 98 -23.48 -16.65 -18.03
N GLU A 99 -24.31 -16.51 -19.06
CA GLU A 99 -25.67 -17.07 -19.12
C GLU A 99 -25.71 -18.60 -18.99
N ILE A 100 -24.61 -19.29 -19.32
CA ILE A 100 -24.47 -20.74 -19.15
C ILE A 100 -24.65 -21.15 -17.67
N PHE A 101 -24.40 -20.25 -16.73
CA PHE A 101 -24.60 -20.50 -15.30
C PHE A 101 -26.00 -20.17 -14.77
N ALA A 102 -26.95 -19.73 -15.61
CA ALA A 102 -28.29 -19.36 -15.17
C ALA A 102 -29.05 -20.54 -14.53
N ASP A 103 -28.92 -21.74 -15.10
CA ASP A 103 -29.60 -22.95 -14.62
C ASP A 103 -28.73 -23.80 -13.65
N VAL A 104 -27.50 -23.35 -13.35
CA VAL A 104 -26.53 -24.11 -12.56
C VAL A 104 -26.64 -23.74 -11.08
N LYS A 105 -27.08 -24.69 -10.26
CA LYS A 105 -27.26 -24.47 -8.80
C LYS A 105 -25.95 -24.39 -8.03
N LYS A 106 -24.94 -25.18 -8.42
CA LYS A 106 -23.68 -25.32 -7.68
C LYS A 106 -22.47 -25.28 -8.60
N VAL A 107 -21.41 -24.62 -8.14
CA VAL A 107 -20.16 -24.46 -8.88
C VAL A 107 -18.94 -24.79 -8.01
N ASP A 108 -17.92 -25.36 -8.64
CA ASP A 108 -16.60 -25.54 -8.06
C ASP A 108 -15.69 -24.40 -8.51
N VAL A 109 -15.08 -23.69 -7.57
CA VAL A 109 -14.22 -22.54 -7.89
C VAL A 109 -12.77 -22.85 -7.56
N THR A 110 -11.93 -22.80 -8.59
CA THR A 110 -10.49 -23.04 -8.48
C THR A 110 -9.71 -21.74 -8.68
N GLY A 111 -8.75 -21.46 -7.81
CA GLY A 111 -7.90 -20.29 -7.96
C GLY A 111 -6.64 -20.37 -7.10
N THR A 112 -5.71 -19.44 -7.33
CA THR A 112 -4.53 -19.31 -6.47
C THR A 112 -4.92 -18.59 -5.19
N SER A 113 -4.74 -19.25 -4.05
CA SER A 113 -5.07 -18.69 -2.74
C SER A 113 -4.21 -17.44 -2.42
N LYS A 114 -4.78 -16.49 -1.66
CA LYS A 114 -4.05 -15.29 -1.23
C LYS A 114 -2.82 -15.68 -0.43
N GLY A 115 -1.64 -15.26 -0.90
CA GLY A 115 -0.38 -15.41 -0.17
C GLY A 115 -0.41 -14.66 1.16
N LYS A 116 0.01 -15.32 2.24
CA LYS A 116 0.13 -14.75 3.59
C LYS A 116 1.58 -14.63 4.07
N GLY A 117 2.54 -14.80 3.15
CA GLY A 117 3.98 -14.75 3.42
C GLY A 117 4.47 -15.91 4.28
N PHE A 118 5.58 -15.68 4.99
CA PHE A 118 6.12 -16.63 5.97
C PHE A 118 5.25 -16.65 7.24
N ALA A 119 4.75 -17.82 7.61
CA ALA A 119 3.90 -18.03 8.76
C ALA A 119 4.52 -19.05 9.73
N GLY A 120 4.45 -18.73 11.02
CA GLY A 120 4.81 -19.66 12.10
C GLY A 120 3.90 -20.90 12.14
N THR A 121 4.33 -21.95 12.85
CA THR A 121 3.63 -23.24 12.93
C THR A 121 2.19 -23.14 13.43
N VAL A 122 1.93 -22.24 14.38
CA VAL A 122 0.58 -21.97 14.90
C VAL A 122 -0.36 -21.48 13.79
N LYS A 123 0.04 -20.44 13.04
CA LYS A 123 -0.80 -19.85 11.98
C LYS A 123 -0.92 -20.74 10.75
N ARG A 124 0.13 -21.52 10.43
CA ARG A 124 0.18 -22.39 9.24
C ARG A 124 -0.53 -23.72 9.44
N TRP A 125 -0.40 -24.32 10.62
CA TRP A 125 -0.87 -25.69 10.89
C TRP A 125 -1.93 -25.79 11.99
N ASN A 126 -2.41 -24.65 12.51
CA ASN A 126 -3.36 -24.57 13.63
C ASN A 126 -2.86 -25.30 14.90
N PHE A 127 -1.55 -25.24 15.17
CA PHE A 127 -0.98 -25.80 16.40
C PHE A 127 -1.41 -25.02 17.64
N ARG A 128 -1.53 -25.69 18.78
CA ARG A 128 -1.81 -25.05 20.08
C ARG A 128 -0.59 -24.23 20.52
N THR A 129 -0.85 -23.07 21.12
CA THR A 129 0.18 -22.24 21.76
C THR A 129 0.51 -22.75 23.16
N GLN A 130 1.64 -22.32 23.72
CA GLN A 130 1.93 -22.56 25.13
C GLN A 130 1.08 -21.65 26.03
N ASP A 131 1.12 -21.90 27.35
CA ASP A 131 0.38 -21.12 28.33
C ASP A 131 0.82 -19.64 28.35
N ALA A 132 -0.16 -18.76 28.52
CA ALA A 132 0.03 -17.32 28.66
C ALA A 132 0.10 -16.91 30.13
N THR A 133 0.96 -17.60 30.91
CA THR A 133 1.17 -17.37 32.34
C THR A 133 2.48 -16.64 32.61
N HIS A 134 2.63 -16.09 33.82
CA HIS A 134 3.90 -15.54 34.28
C HIS A 134 4.97 -16.64 34.30
N GLY A 135 6.06 -16.42 33.56
CA GLY A 135 7.16 -17.37 33.38
C GLY A 135 7.45 -17.72 31.92
N ASN A 136 6.46 -17.59 31.04
CA ASN A 136 6.63 -17.84 29.61
C ASN A 136 6.92 -16.54 28.83
N SER A 137 8.09 -15.93 29.02
CA SER A 137 8.45 -14.72 28.26
C SER A 137 8.88 -15.08 26.83
N LEU A 138 8.22 -14.50 25.82
CA LEU A 138 8.56 -14.60 24.39
C LEU A 138 8.35 -15.98 23.72
N SER A 139 8.02 -17.05 24.47
CA SER A 139 7.94 -18.41 23.92
C SER A 139 6.52 -18.94 23.64
N HIS A 140 5.49 -18.10 23.80
CA HIS A 140 4.09 -18.53 23.62
C HIS A 140 3.79 -19.20 22.27
N ARG A 141 4.48 -18.79 21.20
CA ARG A 141 4.24 -19.22 19.81
C ARG A 141 5.42 -19.96 19.19
N VAL A 142 6.41 -20.33 19.99
CA VAL A 142 7.62 -21.03 19.53
C VAL A 142 7.24 -22.49 19.20
N PRO A 143 7.73 -23.05 18.07
CA PRO A 143 7.52 -24.47 17.79
C PRO A 143 8.17 -25.33 18.88
N GLY A 144 7.53 -26.45 19.23
CA GLY A 144 8.17 -27.46 20.09
C GLY A 144 9.39 -28.10 19.43
N SER A 145 9.93 -29.14 20.05
CA SER A 145 11.13 -29.82 19.54
C SER A 145 10.99 -30.25 18.07
N ILE A 146 11.99 -29.86 17.28
CA ILE A 146 12.06 -30.10 15.82
C ILE A 146 12.82 -31.38 15.45
N GLY A 147 13.53 -31.99 16.41
CA GLY A 147 14.35 -33.17 16.17
C GLY A 147 15.05 -33.69 17.42
N GLN A 148 15.81 -34.77 17.26
CA GLN A 148 16.67 -35.35 18.29
C GLN A 148 18.07 -34.73 18.20
N ASN A 149 18.78 -34.60 19.33
CA ASN A 149 20.11 -33.96 19.37
C ASN A 149 21.22 -34.87 18.81
N GLN A 150 21.24 -36.17 19.15
CA GLN A 150 22.38 -37.05 18.85
C GLN A 150 22.20 -37.97 17.63
N THR A 151 21.21 -38.86 17.58
CA THR A 151 21.03 -39.74 16.41
C THR A 151 19.57 -40.15 16.21
N PRO A 152 18.95 -39.83 15.06
CA PRO A 152 19.47 -39.06 13.93
C PRO A 152 19.30 -37.54 14.15
N GLY A 153 20.41 -36.79 14.14
CA GLY A 153 20.44 -35.32 14.25
C GLY A 153 19.90 -34.58 13.02
N LYS A 154 18.67 -34.88 12.62
CA LYS A 154 18.00 -34.28 11.45
C LYS A 154 16.51 -34.06 11.71
N VAL A 155 15.91 -33.15 10.95
CA VAL A 155 14.45 -33.00 10.88
C VAL A 155 13.90 -34.04 9.90
N PHE A 156 12.90 -34.82 10.32
CA PHE A 156 12.26 -35.81 9.45
C PHE A 156 11.46 -35.15 8.32
N LYS A 157 11.50 -35.75 7.13
CA LYS A 157 10.69 -35.32 5.98
C LYS A 157 9.20 -35.36 6.37
N GLY A 158 8.45 -34.33 5.99
CA GLY A 158 7.03 -34.20 6.33
C GLY A 158 6.74 -33.60 7.72
N LYS A 159 7.76 -33.31 8.56
CA LYS A 159 7.56 -32.59 9.81
C LYS A 159 6.98 -31.18 9.52
N LYS A 160 5.83 -30.88 10.12
CA LYS A 160 5.14 -29.59 9.97
C LYS A 160 5.96 -28.47 10.62
N MET A 161 6.45 -27.54 9.80
CA MET A 161 7.33 -26.42 10.20
C MET A 161 6.79 -25.06 9.75
N ALA A 162 7.34 -23.98 10.31
CA ALA A 162 7.08 -22.62 9.81
C ALA A 162 7.50 -22.50 8.33
N GLY A 163 6.84 -21.65 7.57
CA GLY A 163 7.11 -21.49 6.14
C GLY A 163 6.03 -20.70 5.42
N GLN A 164 6.09 -20.69 4.09
CA GLN A 164 5.11 -20.01 3.26
C GLN A 164 3.69 -20.56 3.49
N LEU A 165 2.72 -19.66 3.63
CA LEU A 165 1.30 -19.98 3.74
C LEU A 165 0.51 -19.30 2.61
N GLY A 166 -0.32 -20.06 1.91
CA GLY A 166 -1.06 -19.60 0.73
C GLY A 166 -0.19 -19.56 -0.52
N ASN A 167 -0.66 -18.88 -1.57
CA ASN A 167 -0.05 -18.90 -2.90
C ASN A 167 -0.02 -20.29 -3.56
N GLU A 168 -0.93 -21.17 -3.15
CA GLU A 168 -1.13 -22.49 -3.73
C GLU A 168 -2.48 -22.53 -4.46
N ARG A 169 -2.60 -23.38 -5.48
CA ARG A 169 -3.85 -23.63 -6.20
C ARG A 169 -4.79 -24.42 -5.30
N VAL A 170 -5.94 -23.82 -4.97
CA VAL A 170 -6.96 -24.40 -4.10
C VAL A 170 -8.28 -24.41 -4.85
N THR A 171 -9.03 -25.50 -4.69
CA THR A 171 -10.40 -25.64 -5.20
C THR A 171 -11.36 -25.66 -4.02
N VAL A 172 -12.36 -24.79 -4.05
CA VAL A 172 -13.48 -24.82 -3.12
C VAL A 172 -14.66 -25.42 -3.87
N GLN A 173 -15.17 -26.54 -3.37
CA GLN A 173 -16.19 -27.32 -4.05
C GLN A 173 -17.60 -26.94 -3.58
N SER A 174 -18.59 -27.18 -4.44
CA SER A 174 -20.01 -27.13 -4.12
C SER A 174 -20.51 -25.79 -3.55
N LEU A 175 -20.06 -24.68 -4.14
CA LEU A 175 -20.56 -23.35 -3.78
C LEU A 175 -21.89 -23.07 -4.48
N ASP A 176 -22.86 -22.51 -3.75
CA ASP A 176 -24.18 -22.20 -4.31
C ASP A 176 -24.11 -20.91 -5.18
N VAL A 177 -24.70 -20.96 -6.37
CA VAL A 177 -24.90 -19.77 -7.21
C VAL A 177 -26.16 -19.06 -6.73
N VAL A 178 -26.02 -17.81 -6.29
CA VAL A 178 -27.13 -17.02 -5.74
C VAL A 178 -27.83 -16.22 -6.83
N ARG A 179 -27.05 -15.61 -7.72
CA ARG A 179 -27.57 -14.76 -8.79
C ARG A 179 -26.56 -14.67 -9.93
N VAL A 180 -27.08 -14.66 -11.15
CA VAL A 180 -26.36 -14.35 -12.37
C VAL A 180 -26.87 -13.01 -12.89
N ASP A 181 -25.96 -12.09 -13.22
CA ASP A 181 -26.29 -10.80 -13.83
C ASP A 181 -25.58 -10.73 -15.18
N ALA A 182 -26.34 -10.99 -16.25
CA ALA A 182 -25.82 -11.03 -17.62
C ALA A 182 -25.47 -9.63 -18.14
N GLU A 183 -26.19 -8.58 -17.72
CA GLU A 183 -25.94 -7.20 -18.17
C GLU A 183 -24.58 -6.69 -17.71
N ARG A 184 -24.20 -7.04 -16.47
CA ARG A 184 -22.93 -6.62 -15.85
C ARG A 184 -21.84 -7.68 -15.93
N ASN A 185 -22.12 -8.83 -16.53
CA ASN A 185 -21.26 -10.02 -16.55
C ASN A 185 -20.76 -10.44 -15.15
N LEU A 186 -21.65 -10.41 -14.17
CA LEU A 186 -21.34 -10.77 -12.77
C LEU A 186 -21.96 -12.11 -12.39
N LEU A 187 -21.15 -12.93 -11.71
CA LEU A 187 -21.56 -14.16 -11.06
C LEU A 187 -21.44 -14.02 -9.54
N LEU A 188 -22.56 -14.19 -8.83
CA LEU A 188 -22.62 -14.06 -7.38
C LEU A 188 -22.70 -15.45 -6.75
N VAL A 189 -21.64 -15.81 -6.02
CA VAL A 189 -21.48 -17.14 -5.41
C VAL A 189 -21.48 -17.02 -3.89
N LYS A 190 -22.23 -17.89 -3.22
CA LYS A 190 -22.31 -17.92 -1.75
C LYS A 190 -21.00 -18.46 -1.16
N GLY A 191 -20.40 -17.71 -0.24
CA GLY A 191 -19.20 -18.13 0.48
C GLY A 191 -17.89 -17.58 -0.09
N ALA A 192 -16.76 -18.13 0.39
CA ALA A 192 -15.43 -17.60 0.13
C ALA A 192 -14.77 -18.29 -1.06
N VAL A 193 -14.33 -17.48 -2.03
CA VAL A 193 -13.58 -17.94 -3.22
C VAL A 193 -12.08 -17.73 -3.04
N PRO A 194 -11.22 -18.69 -3.47
CA PRO A 194 -9.78 -18.52 -3.44
C PRO A 194 -9.33 -17.37 -4.36
N GLY A 195 -8.38 -16.55 -3.89
CA GLY A 195 -7.86 -15.41 -4.64
C GLY A 195 -7.86 -14.11 -3.85
N ALA A 196 -6.90 -13.26 -4.19
CA ALA A 196 -6.90 -11.87 -3.75
C ALA A 196 -7.97 -11.07 -4.49
N THR A 197 -8.54 -10.08 -3.83
CA THR A 197 -9.44 -9.11 -4.47
C THR A 197 -8.64 -8.27 -5.44
N VAL A 198 -9.07 -8.20 -6.69
CA VAL A 198 -8.40 -7.36 -7.68
C VAL A 198 -8.94 -5.94 -7.53
N LYS A 199 -8.09 -5.06 -6.99
CA LYS A 199 -8.30 -3.61 -7.05
C LYS A 199 -7.88 -3.13 -8.45
N ASP A 200 -8.70 -3.36 -9.46
CA ASP A 200 -8.50 -2.64 -10.72
C ASP A 200 -9.03 -1.22 -10.49
N ALA A 201 -8.11 -0.25 -10.53
CA ALA A 201 -8.41 1.17 -10.43
C ALA A 201 -9.41 1.56 -11.53
N GLN A 202 -10.56 2.10 -11.14
CA GLN A 202 -11.47 2.73 -12.08
C GLN A 202 -10.78 3.95 -12.71
N SER A 203 -10.72 3.97 -14.04
CA SER A 203 -10.04 4.96 -14.90
C SER A 203 -8.52 5.06 -14.70
N ALA A 204 -7.75 4.60 -15.68
CA ALA A 204 -6.30 4.82 -15.69
C ALA A 204 -6.03 6.28 -16.08
N LEU A 205 -5.69 7.13 -15.10
CA LEU A 205 -5.16 8.46 -15.36
C LEU A 205 -3.73 8.31 -15.93
N THR A 206 -3.53 8.73 -17.17
CA THR A 206 -2.18 8.83 -17.76
C THR A 206 -1.48 10.04 -17.17
N VAL A 207 -0.35 9.81 -16.50
CA VAL A 207 0.49 10.86 -15.90
C VAL A 207 1.84 10.97 -16.61
N SER A 208 2.45 12.15 -16.53
CA SER A 208 3.77 12.48 -17.08
C SER A 208 4.88 11.60 -16.50
N GLU A 209 5.60 10.87 -17.37
CA GLU A 209 6.80 10.11 -16.98
C GLU A 209 7.91 11.02 -16.44
N THR A 210 7.96 12.29 -16.85
CA THR A 210 8.99 13.22 -16.36
C THR A 210 8.80 13.61 -14.90
N THR A 211 7.56 13.56 -14.39
CA THR A 211 7.21 13.94 -13.01
C THR A 211 7.13 12.72 -12.10
N PHE A 212 6.56 11.60 -12.59
CA PHE A 212 6.29 10.40 -11.81
C PHE A 212 7.16 9.18 -12.18
N GLY A 213 8.03 9.30 -13.19
CA GLY A 213 8.91 8.24 -13.67
C GLY A 213 10.39 8.47 -13.39
N ARG A 214 10.76 9.37 -12.48
CA ARG A 214 12.16 9.69 -12.17
C ARG A 214 12.77 8.65 -11.23
N ASP A 215 14.05 8.33 -11.44
CA ASP A 215 14.81 7.49 -10.52
C ASP A 215 14.93 8.10 -9.13
N PHE A 216 14.99 7.22 -8.12
CA PHE A 216 15.18 7.64 -6.74
C PHE A 216 16.60 8.17 -6.53
N ASN A 217 16.72 9.40 -6.03
CA ASN A 217 18.00 10.02 -5.67
C ASN A 217 18.01 10.37 -4.18
N GLU A 218 18.51 9.44 -3.38
CA GLU A 218 18.56 9.54 -1.93
C GLU A 218 19.31 10.80 -1.46
N ALA A 219 20.47 11.11 -2.07
CA ALA A 219 21.30 12.23 -1.67
C ALA A 219 20.57 13.58 -1.86
N LEU A 220 19.88 13.75 -2.99
CA LEU A 220 19.11 14.95 -3.28
C LEU A 220 17.91 15.08 -2.33
N VAL A 221 17.18 13.99 -2.10
CA VAL A 221 16.04 13.96 -1.18
C VAL A 221 16.48 14.30 0.24
N HIS A 222 17.54 13.65 0.73
CA HIS A 222 18.10 13.92 2.06
C HIS A 222 18.52 15.38 2.22
N GLN A 223 19.26 15.95 1.27
CA GLN A 223 19.69 17.35 1.33
C GLN A 223 18.51 18.31 1.42
N VAL A 224 17.47 18.11 0.60
CA VAL A 224 16.30 18.99 0.59
C VAL A 224 15.48 18.84 1.87
N VAL A 225 15.26 17.62 2.34
CA VAL A 225 14.52 17.34 3.57
C VAL A 225 15.23 17.93 4.79
N VAL A 226 16.54 17.74 4.90
CA VAL A 226 17.34 18.32 6.00
C VAL A 226 17.32 19.84 5.96
N ALA A 227 17.46 20.45 4.79
CA ALA A 227 17.40 21.90 4.65
C ALA A 227 16.02 22.46 5.03
N TYR A 228 14.94 21.80 4.61
CA TYR A 228 13.56 22.18 4.95
C TYR A 228 13.33 22.07 6.47
N ALA A 229 13.67 20.94 7.08
CA ALA A 229 13.53 20.73 8.52
C ALA A 229 14.41 21.69 9.34
N ALA A 230 15.61 22.04 8.84
CA ALA A 230 16.48 23.02 9.49
C ALA A 230 15.86 24.43 9.48
N GLY A 231 15.22 24.83 8.37
CA GLY A 231 14.53 26.13 8.26
C GLY A 231 13.34 26.29 9.22
N ALA A 232 12.70 25.19 9.64
CA ALA A 232 11.63 25.22 10.63
C ALA A 232 12.13 25.46 12.07
N ARG A 233 13.45 25.44 12.32
CA ARG A 233 14.02 25.63 13.66
C ARG A 233 14.09 27.12 14.01
N GLN A 234 13.46 27.50 15.12
CA GLN A 234 13.43 28.90 15.57
C GLN A 234 14.79 29.45 16.04
N GLY A 235 15.71 28.60 16.53
CA GLY A 235 17.04 29.05 16.93
C GLY A 235 17.10 30.07 18.07
N THR A 236 16.09 30.17 18.95
CA THR A 236 15.94 31.24 19.96
C THR A 236 16.79 31.08 21.23
N ARG A 237 17.66 30.05 21.29
CA ARG A 237 18.47 29.77 22.46
C ARG A 237 19.51 30.88 22.68
N ALA A 238 19.40 31.59 23.80
CA ALA A 238 20.33 32.65 24.16
C ALA A 238 20.84 32.51 25.60
N GLN A 239 22.12 32.80 25.81
CA GLN A 239 22.76 32.91 27.11
C GLN A 239 23.55 34.22 27.19
N LYS A 240 23.75 34.71 28.41
CA LYS A 240 24.53 35.92 28.68
C LYS A 240 26.00 35.56 28.87
N THR A 241 26.84 36.22 28.10
CA THR A 241 28.29 36.26 28.33
C THR A 241 28.61 37.11 29.55
N ARG A 242 29.86 37.05 30.05
CA ARG A 242 30.30 37.88 31.19
C ARG A 242 30.10 39.38 30.98
N ALA A 243 30.03 39.85 29.73
CA ALA A 243 29.82 41.26 29.39
C ALA A 243 28.34 41.67 29.51
N GLU A 244 27.43 40.75 29.23
CA GLU A 244 25.98 40.99 29.22
C GLU A 244 25.32 40.73 30.59
N VAL A 245 26.05 40.09 31.50
CA VAL A 245 25.60 39.90 32.89
C VAL A 245 25.65 41.23 33.65
N THR A 246 24.54 41.56 34.30
CA THR A 246 24.41 42.76 35.15
C THR A 246 25.30 42.62 36.39
N GLY A 247 25.99 43.70 36.77
CA GLY A 247 26.84 43.72 37.97
C GLY A 247 27.98 44.73 37.87
N SER A 248 28.83 44.77 38.89
CA SER A 248 29.99 45.67 38.93
C SER A 248 31.14 45.20 38.03
N GLY A 249 31.71 46.14 37.28
CA GLY A 249 32.99 45.94 36.56
C GLY A 249 34.21 46.14 37.45
N LYS A 250 34.03 46.62 38.69
CA LYS A 250 35.12 46.85 39.63
C LYS A 250 35.67 45.51 40.14
N LYS A 251 36.99 45.47 40.33
CA LYS A 251 37.66 44.32 40.92
C LYS A 251 37.12 44.06 42.35
N PRO A 252 36.74 42.82 42.69
CA PRO A 252 36.11 42.52 43.99
C PRO A 252 36.99 42.87 45.20
N TRP A 253 38.31 42.63 45.09
CA TRP A 253 39.29 42.95 46.13
C TRP A 253 40.69 43.15 45.55
N ARG A 254 41.60 43.68 46.37
CA ARG A 254 43.02 43.86 46.03
C ARG A 254 43.70 42.53 45.69
N GLN A 255 44.68 42.56 44.79
CA GLN A 255 45.30 41.34 44.23
C GLN A 255 46.05 40.48 45.25
N LYS A 256 46.56 41.09 46.33
CA LYS A 256 47.34 40.44 47.40
C LYS A 256 46.90 41.01 48.76
N GLY A 257 47.15 40.27 49.83
CA GLY A 257 46.91 40.69 51.22
C GLY A 257 45.56 40.30 51.83
N THR A 258 44.66 39.65 51.08
CA THR A 258 43.31 39.26 51.56
C THR A 258 43.15 37.78 51.92
N GLY A 259 44.14 36.94 51.60
CA GLY A 259 44.06 35.47 51.78
C GLY A 259 43.08 34.75 50.83
N ARG A 260 42.35 35.48 49.98
CA ARG A 260 41.38 34.93 49.01
C ARG A 260 42.02 34.69 47.63
N ALA A 261 41.42 33.81 46.84
CA ALA A 261 41.78 33.63 45.43
C ALA A 261 41.70 34.95 44.65
N ARG A 262 42.56 35.13 43.65
CA ARG A 262 42.61 36.34 42.82
C ARG A 262 41.43 36.34 41.86
N SER A 263 40.63 37.41 41.86
CA SER A 263 39.48 37.56 40.97
C SER A 263 39.47 38.94 40.33
N GLY A 264 39.16 38.99 39.03
CA GLY A 264 39.13 40.22 38.23
C GLY A 264 37.76 40.90 38.21
N SER A 265 36.68 40.13 38.16
CA SER A 265 35.30 40.61 38.12
C SER A 265 34.36 39.56 38.70
N VAL A 266 33.29 40.00 39.37
CA VAL A 266 32.20 39.13 39.84
C VAL A 266 31.35 38.54 38.71
N LYS A 267 31.47 39.06 37.48
CA LYS A 267 30.73 38.58 36.30
C LYS A 267 31.42 37.41 35.59
N SER A 268 32.61 37.03 36.05
CA SER A 268 33.38 35.93 35.44
C SER A 268 32.63 34.61 35.56
N PRO A 269 32.72 33.70 34.56
CA PRO A 269 32.08 32.38 34.57
C PRO A 269 32.37 31.49 35.78
N ILE A 270 33.44 31.80 36.52
CA ILE A 270 33.83 31.07 37.74
C ILE A 270 32.86 31.37 38.90
N TRP A 271 32.20 32.53 38.89
CA TRP A 271 31.22 32.91 39.90
C TRP A 271 29.86 32.30 39.61
N ARG A 272 29.11 31.94 40.66
CA ARG A 272 27.79 31.28 40.56
C ARG A 272 26.78 32.03 39.67
N SER A 273 26.78 33.36 39.72
CA SER A 273 25.92 34.23 38.90
C SER A 273 26.68 34.90 37.74
N GLY A 274 27.85 34.37 37.39
CA GLY A 274 28.67 34.85 36.30
C GLY A 274 28.09 34.51 34.93
N GLY A 275 28.61 35.15 33.88
CA GLY A 275 28.21 34.82 32.51
C GLY A 275 28.86 33.52 32.01
N VAL A 276 28.30 32.94 30.95
CA VAL A 276 28.84 31.72 30.34
C VAL A 276 29.98 32.05 29.37
N THR A 277 31.07 31.28 29.36
CA THR A 277 32.23 31.49 28.46
C THR A 277 31.85 31.32 26.99
N PHE A 278 31.25 30.17 26.65
CA PHE A 278 30.73 29.87 25.31
C PHE A 278 29.20 29.95 25.34
N ALA A 279 28.69 31.16 25.52
CA ALA A 279 27.26 31.41 25.60
C ALA A 279 26.59 31.07 24.26
N ALA A 280 25.53 30.26 24.29
CA ALA A 280 24.67 30.08 23.13
C ALA A 280 24.07 31.43 22.71
N LYS A 281 24.04 31.69 21.40
CA LYS A 281 23.40 32.86 20.80
C LYS A 281 22.30 32.40 19.86
N PRO A 282 21.28 33.25 19.61
CA PRO A 282 20.31 32.96 18.57
C PRO A 282 21.02 32.71 17.24
N GLN A 283 20.58 31.67 16.53
CA GLN A 283 21.19 31.21 15.29
C GLN A 283 20.12 31.06 14.21
N ASP A 284 20.47 31.45 12.98
CA ASP A 284 19.70 31.06 11.81
C ASP A 284 20.17 29.68 11.35
N HIS A 285 19.23 28.76 11.21
CA HIS A 285 19.45 27.40 10.72
C HIS A 285 19.04 27.21 9.26
N SER A 286 18.59 28.29 8.59
CA SER A 286 18.18 28.25 7.19
C SER A 286 19.34 27.80 6.30
N GLN A 287 19.02 26.93 5.35
CA GLN A 287 19.96 26.44 4.35
C GLN A 287 19.42 26.77 2.96
N LYS A 288 20.26 27.34 2.11
CA LYS A 288 19.86 27.70 0.75
C LYS A 288 19.68 26.44 -0.10
N VAL A 289 18.47 26.24 -0.63
CA VAL A 289 18.16 25.20 -1.61
C VAL A 289 17.84 25.86 -2.95
N ASN A 290 18.50 25.41 -4.02
CA ASN A 290 18.20 25.90 -5.37
C ASN A 290 16.84 25.36 -5.84
N LYS A 291 16.05 26.20 -6.51
CA LYS A 291 14.70 25.81 -7.02
C LYS A 291 14.72 24.54 -7.87
N LYS A 292 15.74 24.37 -8.73
CA LYS A 292 15.92 23.16 -9.56
C LYS A 292 16.16 21.89 -8.72
N MET A 293 16.91 22.02 -7.63
CA MET A 293 17.13 20.91 -6.69
C MET A 293 15.85 20.55 -5.96
N TYR A 294 15.09 21.55 -5.49
CA TYR A 294 13.82 21.34 -4.81
C TYR A 294 12.79 20.61 -5.71
N ARG A 295 12.58 21.10 -6.94
CA ARG A 295 11.73 20.42 -7.93
C ARG A 295 12.21 19.01 -8.23
N GLY A 296 13.53 18.82 -8.33
CA GLY A 296 14.12 17.52 -8.58
C GLY A 296 13.88 16.51 -7.45
N ALA A 297 13.97 16.96 -6.20
CA ALA A 297 13.67 16.15 -5.03
C ALA A 297 12.19 15.76 -4.99
N LEU A 298 11.27 16.72 -5.21
CA LEU A 298 9.83 16.44 -5.26
C LEU A 298 9.46 15.41 -6.34
N LYS A 299 10.00 15.54 -7.56
CA LYS A 299 9.81 14.54 -8.63
C LYS A 299 10.30 13.16 -8.20
N SER A 300 11.47 13.09 -7.56
CA SER A 300 12.04 11.82 -7.08
C SER A 300 11.18 11.18 -5.98
N ILE A 301 10.65 11.98 -5.04
CA ILE A 301 9.73 11.53 -3.99
C ILE A 301 8.41 11.03 -4.58
N LEU A 302 7.76 11.82 -5.45
CA LEU A 302 6.49 11.43 -6.09
C LEU A 302 6.63 10.15 -6.91
N SER A 303 7.73 10.00 -7.64
CA SER A 303 8.02 8.77 -8.40
C SER A 303 8.18 7.56 -7.48
N GLU A 304 8.81 7.75 -6.31
CA GLU A 304 8.96 6.69 -5.32
C GLU A 304 7.64 6.32 -4.63
N LEU A 305 6.78 7.31 -4.35
CA LEU A 305 5.44 7.07 -3.83
C LEU A 305 4.59 6.22 -4.80
N VAL A 306 4.75 6.42 -6.10
CA VAL A 306 4.11 5.56 -7.12
C VAL A 306 4.72 4.16 -7.12
N ARG A 307 6.05 4.02 -7.10
CA ARG A 307 6.73 2.71 -7.07
C ARG A 307 6.35 1.85 -5.86
N GLN A 308 6.07 2.49 -4.73
CA GLN A 308 5.69 1.82 -3.48
C GLN A 308 4.17 1.63 -3.32
N ASP A 309 3.37 1.93 -4.34
CA ASP A 309 1.89 1.92 -4.28
C ASP A 309 1.34 2.79 -3.12
N ARG A 310 2.06 3.86 -2.73
CA ARG A 310 1.69 4.78 -1.65
C ARG A 310 0.84 5.95 -2.12
N LEU A 311 0.98 6.34 -3.39
CA LEU A 311 0.15 7.36 -4.02
C LEU A 311 -1.17 6.75 -4.50
N ILE A 312 -2.29 7.30 -4.06
CA ILE A 312 -3.64 6.92 -4.47
C ILE A 312 -4.26 8.13 -5.16
N VAL A 313 -4.71 7.96 -6.40
CA VAL A 313 -5.41 9.01 -7.14
C VAL A 313 -6.91 8.78 -7.05
N VAL A 314 -7.64 9.85 -6.74
CA VAL A 314 -9.11 9.87 -6.70
C VAL A 314 -9.61 10.99 -7.61
N GLU A 315 -10.81 10.87 -8.18
CA GLU A 315 -11.34 11.97 -9.00
C GLU A 315 -11.63 13.21 -8.15
N THR A 316 -12.36 13.02 -7.05
CA THR A 316 -12.75 14.10 -6.14
C THR A 316 -12.67 13.63 -4.68
N PHE A 317 -12.36 14.56 -3.78
CA PHE A 317 -12.30 14.29 -2.34
C PHE A 317 -12.84 15.49 -1.54
N SER A 318 -14.13 15.45 -1.21
CA SER A 318 -14.81 16.47 -0.40
C SER A 318 -15.55 15.85 0.80
N VAL A 319 -15.96 16.69 1.75
CA VAL A 319 -16.81 16.30 2.90
C VAL A 319 -17.99 17.27 2.99
N GLU A 320 -19.21 16.73 3.03
CA GLU A 320 -20.45 17.54 3.00
C GLU A 320 -20.60 18.49 4.19
N ALA A 321 -20.02 18.15 5.35
CA ALA A 321 -20.08 18.95 6.56
C ALA A 321 -18.73 18.88 7.30
N PRO A 322 -18.35 19.92 8.08
CA PRO A 322 -17.08 19.98 8.81
C PRO A 322 -17.09 19.08 10.06
N LYS A 323 -17.37 17.79 9.87
CA LYS A 323 -17.47 16.78 10.94
C LYS A 323 -16.37 15.74 10.78
N THR A 324 -15.47 15.69 11.76
CA THR A 324 -14.37 14.71 11.81
C THR A 324 -14.84 13.26 11.70
N LYS A 325 -16.03 12.93 12.24
CA LYS A 325 -16.61 11.58 12.14
C LYS A 325 -16.88 11.15 10.70
N LEU A 326 -17.32 12.07 9.83
CA LEU A 326 -17.60 11.77 8.42
C LEU A 326 -16.31 11.49 7.66
N LEU A 327 -15.29 12.32 7.86
CA LEU A 327 -13.98 12.11 7.28
C LEU A 327 -13.34 10.80 7.76
N ALA A 328 -13.38 10.51 9.06
CA ALA A 328 -12.85 9.27 9.62
C ALA A 328 -13.55 8.03 9.06
N GLN A 329 -14.88 8.09 8.85
CA GLN A 329 -15.62 7.00 8.22
C GLN A 329 -15.19 6.81 6.76
N LYS A 330 -15.11 7.90 5.98
CA LYS A 330 -14.67 7.86 4.57
C LYS A 330 -13.26 7.27 4.43
N LEU A 331 -12.32 7.66 5.31
CA LEU A 331 -10.98 7.10 5.34
C LEU A 331 -10.96 5.62 5.73
N LYS A 332 -11.80 5.22 6.70
CA LYS A 332 -11.95 3.82 7.11
C LYS A 332 -12.50 2.93 6.00
N ASP A 333 -13.46 3.45 5.22
CA ASP A 333 -14.03 2.73 4.07
C ASP A 333 -12.98 2.50 2.97
N MET A 334 -12.02 3.42 2.83
CA MET A 334 -10.86 3.30 1.95
C MET A 334 -9.69 2.49 2.56
N ALA A 335 -9.82 2.07 3.83
CA ALA A 335 -8.77 1.43 4.63
C ALA A 335 -7.48 2.27 4.75
N LEU A 336 -7.64 3.58 4.99
CA LEU A 336 -6.57 4.55 5.20
C LEU A 336 -6.55 4.98 6.67
N GLU A 337 -5.39 4.84 7.32
CA GLU A 337 -5.18 5.23 8.72
C GLU A 337 -4.26 6.44 8.88
N ASP A 338 -3.21 6.49 8.05
CA ASP A 338 -2.16 7.50 8.07
C ASP A 338 -2.02 8.08 6.66
N VAL A 339 -2.53 9.30 6.45
CA VAL A 339 -2.77 9.83 5.12
C VAL A 339 -2.55 11.33 5.01
N LEU A 340 -1.83 11.72 3.96
CA LEU A 340 -1.82 13.08 3.44
C LEU A 340 -2.85 13.20 2.32
N ILE A 341 -3.81 14.10 2.44
CA ILE A 341 -4.80 14.40 1.41
C ILE A 341 -4.37 15.68 0.70
N VAL A 342 -4.20 15.59 -0.61
CA VAL A 342 -3.82 16.71 -1.47
C VAL A 342 -4.93 16.98 -2.47
N THR A 343 -5.48 18.19 -2.41
CA THR A 343 -6.53 18.66 -3.33
C THR A 343 -6.00 19.85 -4.14
N GLY A 344 -6.61 20.12 -5.30
CA GLY A 344 -6.25 21.30 -6.11
C GLY A 344 -6.58 22.59 -5.35
N GLU A 345 -7.80 22.66 -4.82
CA GLU A 345 -8.24 23.66 -3.87
C GLU A 345 -8.68 22.98 -2.57
N VAL A 346 -8.32 23.56 -1.42
CA VAL A 346 -8.71 23.03 -0.11
C VAL A 346 -10.09 23.53 0.25
N ASP A 347 -11.04 22.61 0.27
CA ASP A 347 -12.38 22.84 0.82
C ASP A 347 -12.30 23.08 2.33
N GLU A 348 -12.95 24.14 2.81
CA GLU A 348 -12.95 24.54 4.22
C GLU A 348 -13.53 23.43 5.10
N ASN A 349 -14.58 22.74 4.62
CA ASN A 349 -15.18 21.63 5.37
C ASN A 349 -14.20 20.47 5.57
N LEU A 350 -13.45 20.13 4.53
CA LEU A 350 -12.42 19.10 4.57
C LEU A 350 -11.29 19.48 5.54
N PHE A 351 -10.79 20.72 5.44
CA PHE A 351 -9.73 21.23 6.33
C PHE A 351 -10.14 21.20 7.80
N LEU A 352 -11.33 21.73 8.12
CA LEU A 352 -11.86 21.75 9.48
C LEU A 352 -12.12 20.34 10.02
N ALA A 353 -12.60 19.42 9.17
CA ALA A 353 -12.83 18.03 9.57
C ALA A 353 -11.51 17.28 9.88
N ALA A 354 -10.44 17.57 9.13
CA ALA A 354 -9.13 16.93 9.28
C ALA A 354 -8.31 17.45 10.46
N ARG A 355 -8.44 18.73 10.84
CA ARG A 355 -7.60 19.39 11.86
C ARG A 355 -7.48 18.66 13.20
N ASN A 356 -8.51 17.89 13.58
CA ASN A 356 -8.53 17.15 14.84
C ASN A 356 -7.97 15.71 14.73
N LEU A 357 -7.58 15.25 13.54
CA LEU A 357 -7.04 13.91 13.30
C LEU A 357 -5.52 13.96 13.23
N TYR A 358 -4.85 13.29 14.18
CA TYR A 358 -3.40 13.38 14.33
C TYR A 358 -2.57 12.69 13.22
N LYS A 359 -3.19 11.79 12.42
CA LYS A 359 -2.53 11.11 11.28
C LYS A 359 -3.11 11.51 9.92
N VAL A 360 -3.88 12.59 9.89
CA VAL A 360 -4.50 13.06 8.66
C VAL A 360 -4.14 14.52 8.50
N ASP A 361 -3.50 14.86 7.40
CA ASP A 361 -3.25 16.24 7.03
C ASP A 361 -3.87 16.51 5.65
N VAL A 362 -4.32 17.75 5.45
CA VAL A 362 -4.98 18.19 4.22
C VAL A 362 -4.23 19.41 3.71
N ARG A 363 -3.77 19.36 2.47
CA ARG A 363 -3.06 20.47 1.83
C ARG A 363 -3.50 20.70 0.40
N ASP A 364 -3.29 21.92 -0.05
CA ASP A 364 -3.36 22.30 -1.45
C ASP A 364 -2.04 21.95 -2.14
N VAL A 365 -2.01 22.13 -3.47
CA VAL A 365 -0.82 21.87 -4.28
C VAL A 365 0.34 22.81 -3.92
N ALA A 366 0.04 24.06 -3.53
CA ALA A 366 1.04 25.03 -3.13
C ALA A 366 1.68 24.70 -1.76
N GLY A 367 0.94 24.07 -0.86
CA GLY A 367 1.37 23.65 0.47
C GLY A 367 2.12 22.32 0.52
N ILE A 368 2.32 21.65 -0.62
CA ILE A 368 3.08 20.40 -0.69
C ILE A 368 4.56 20.67 -0.39
N ASP A 369 5.11 19.89 0.54
CA ASP A 369 6.52 19.91 0.86
C ASP A 369 7.12 18.48 0.97
N PRO A 370 8.44 18.33 0.85
CA PRO A 370 9.13 17.05 0.91
C PRO A 370 8.94 16.29 2.23
N VAL A 371 8.82 16.97 3.37
CA VAL A 371 8.66 16.33 4.68
C VAL A 371 7.27 15.74 4.77
N SER A 372 6.24 16.50 4.42
CA SER A 372 4.85 16.04 4.47
C SER A 372 4.61 14.88 3.49
N LEU A 373 5.18 14.90 2.29
CA LEU A 373 5.05 13.77 1.36
C LEU A 373 5.69 12.47 1.86
N ILE A 374 6.71 12.56 2.72
CA ILE A 374 7.42 11.39 3.26
C ILE A 374 6.76 10.90 4.57
N ALA A 375 6.24 11.82 5.38
CA ALA A 375 5.78 11.59 6.74
C ALA A 375 4.58 10.63 6.85
N PHE A 376 3.67 10.63 5.87
CA PHE A 376 2.43 9.84 5.92
C PHE A 376 2.54 8.55 5.11
N ASP A 377 1.95 7.45 5.59
CA ASP A 377 2.05 6.14 4.93
C ASP A 377 1.44 6.14 3.52
N LYS A 378 0.29 6.82 3.35
CA LYS A 378 -0.39 6.98 2.05
C LYS A 378 -0.56 8.46 1.71
N VAL A 379 -0.51 8.76 0.41
CA VAL A 379 -0.82 10.09 -0.11
C VAL A 379 -2.01 9.94 -1.05
N VAL A 380 -3.10 10.64 -0.76
CA VAL A 380 -4.29 10.70 -1.62
C VAL A 380 -4.25 12.01 -2.38
N MET A 381 -4.22 11.95 -3.71
CA MET A 381 -4.25 13.13 -4.59
C MET A 381 -5.53 13.12 -5.42
N THR A 382 -6.18 14.28 -5.55
CA THR A 382 -7.25 14.42 -6.56
C THR A 382 -6.67 14.47 -7.97
N ALA A 383 -7.41 14.02 -8.97
CA ALA A 383 -6.97 14.04 -10.38
C ALA A 383 -6.61 15.47 -10.84
N ASP A 384 -7.31 16.48 -10.33
CA ASP A 384 -6.99 17.90 -10.53
C ASP A 384 -5.65 18.29 -9.89
N ALA A 385 -5.43 17.90 -8.63
CA ALA A 385 -4.17 18.16 -7.94
C ALA A 385 -2.97 17.54 -8.68
N VAL A 386 -3.11 16.35 -9.25
CA VAL A 386 -2.06 15.71 -10.05
C VAL A 386 -1.65 16.59 -11.24
N LYS A 387 -2.59 17.15 -11.97
CA LYS A 387 -2.31 18.04 -13.12
C LYS A 387 -1.59 19.32 -12.69
N GLN A 388 -2.07 19.96 -11.62
CA GLN A 388 -1.43 21.16 -11.08
C GLN A 388 -0.01 20.87 -10.58
N VAL A 389 0.23 19.71 -9.98
CA VAL A 389 1.57 19.27 -9.57
C VAL A 389 2.48 19.07 -10.77
N GLU A 390 1.98 18.52 -11.88
CA GLU A 390 2.74 18.39 -13.12
C GLU A 390 3.16 19.76 -13.67
N GLU A 391 2.25 20.74 -13.69
CA GLU A 391 2.54 22.10 -14.11
C GLU A 391 3.53 22.82 -13.18
N MET A 392 3.37 22.66 -11.87
CA MET A 392 4.27 23.24 -10.87
C MET A 392 5.70 22.71 -11.00
N LEU A 393 5.84 21.42 -11.33
CA LEU A 393 7.11 20.71 -11.38
C LEU A 393 7.75 20.68 -12.76
N ALA A 394 7.01 20.99 -13.83
CA ALA A 394 7.59 21.25 -15.16
C ALA A 394 8.76 22.25 -15.07
#